data_AF-A0A3B8LE74-F1
#
_entry.id   AF-A0A3B8LE74-F1
#
_cell.length_a   1.000
_cell.length_b   1.000
_cell.length_c   1.000
_cell.angle_alpha   90.00
_cell.angle_beta   90.00
_cell.angle_gamma   90.00
#
_symmetry.space_group_name_H-M   'P 1'
#
loop_
_entity.id
_entity.type
_entity.pdbx_description
1 polymer ?
#
loop_
_entity_poly.entity_id
_entity_poly.type
_entity_poly.pdbx_seq_one_letter_code
_entity_poly.pdbx_strand_id
1 'polypeptide(L)'
;MQRRPPKKKKRRDPVREFENTVTRLGEETRFWNDTYVQLLRMKWRYLLLFFILIFLFFNAMFAFAYLSIEGSINKAQPGSFLDAFFFSVQTSTTIGYGGMTPNGLVANVLVTVEALTALLGFAVATGLVFAKFSRPTGRILYSDRALITKRNGVPCFVFRLTNERQ
;
A
#
# COMPACT_ATOMS: atom_id res chain seq x y z
N MET A 1 12.86 -14.70 -56.47
CA MET A 1 12.91 -13.36 -55.84
C MET A 1 12.23 -13.42 -54.47
N GLN A 2 12.99 -13.61 -53.39
CA GLN A 2 12.46 -13.57 -52.01
C GLN A 2 12.25 -12.12 -51.57
N ARG A 3 10.99 -11.71 -51.39
CA ARG A 3 10.66 -10.38 -50.86
C ARG A 3 10.95 -10.35 -49.35
N ARG A 4 11.91 -9.51 -48.94
CA ARG A 4 12.21 -9.25 -47.52
C ARG A 4 10.94 -8.78 -46.79
N PRO A 5 10.67 -9.26 -45.56
CA PRO A 5 9.53 -8.78 -44.80
C PRO A 5 9.71 -7.30 -44.45
N PRO A 6 8.66 -6.47 -44.52
CA PRO A 6 8.75 -5.06 -44.19
C PRO A 6 9.11 -4.89 -42.70
N LYS A 7 10.13 -4.07 -42.41
CA LYS A 7 10.48 -3.67 -41.04
C LYS A 7 9.23 -3.09 -40.34
N LYS A 8 8.78 -3.73 -39.26
CA LYS A 8 7.71 -3.21 -38.40
C LYS A 8 8.14 -1.85 -37.85
N LYS A 9 7.59 -0.75 -38.40
CA LYS A 9 7.68 0.58 -37.77
C LYS A 9 7.08 0.46 -36.36
N LYS A 10 7.86 0.82 -35.34
CA LYS A 10 7.36 1.02 -33.97
C LYS A 10 6.22 2.03 -34.03
N ARG A 11 4.98 1.54 -33.93
CA ARG A 11 3.78 2.37 -33.97
C ARG A 11 3.66 3.03 -32.60
N ARG A 12 3.62 4.36 -32.55
CA ARG A 12 3.33 5.10 -31.32
C ARG A 12 1.87 4.87 -30.97
N ASP A 13 1.57 4.50 -29.73
CA ASP A 13 0.21 4.25 -29.24
C ASP A 13 -0.55 5.58 -29.13
N PRO A 14 -1.57 5.84 -29.98
CA PRO A 14 -2.31 7.10 -29.96
C PRO A 14 -3.12 7.31 -28.67
N VAL A 15 -3.44 6.23 -27.94
CA VAL A 15 -4.12 6.28 -26.64
C VAL A 15 -3.22 6.92 -25.55
N ARG A 16 -1.91 6.62 -25.57
CA ARG A 16 -0.94 7.23 -24.65
C ARG A 16 -0.72 8.72 -24.92
N GLU A 17 -0.93 9.16 -26.16
CA GLU A 17 -0.80 10.57 -26.55
C GLU A 17 -2.03 11.39 -26.13
N PHE A 18 -3.22 10.77 -26.19
CA PHE A 18 -4.45 11.37 -25.69
C PHE A 18 -4.47 11.54 -24.16
N GLU A 19 -4.03 10.54 -23.40
CA GLU A 19 -3.95 10.65 -21.92
C GLU A 19 -3.03 11.78 -21.45
N ASN A 20 -1.94 12.05 -22.18
CA ASN A 20 -0.99 13.10 -21.82
C ASN A 20 -1.46 14.53 -22.16
N THR A 21 -2.56 14.67 -22.91
CA THR A 21 -3.07 15.98 -23.38
C THR A 21 -4.25 16.48 -22.53
N VAL A 22 -4.85 15.61 -21.71
CA VAL A 22 -6.01 15.96 -20.88
C VAL A 22 -5.56 16.57 -19.55
N THR A 23 -5.45 17.88 -19.52
CA THR A 23 -5.25 18.65 -18.27
C THR A 23 -6.57 18.69 -17.50
N ARG A 24 -6.62 18.06 -16.32
CA ARG A 24 -7.81 18.12 -15.43
C ARG A 24 -7.92 19.52 -14.81
N LEU A 25 -8.78 20.36 -15.36
CA LEU A 25 -9.13 21.66 -14.80
C LEU A 25 -10.21 21.48 -13.72
N GLY A 26 -9.87 21.72 -12.45
CA GLY A 26 -10.84 21.80 -11.35
C GLY A 26 -10.90 20.63 -10.36
N GLU A 27 -9.88 19.77 -10.27
CA GLU A 27 -9.81 18.81 -9.15
C GLU A 27 -9.47 19.56 -7.86
N GLU A 28 -10.46 19.81 -7.02
CA GLU A 28 -10.22 20.01 -5.59
C GLU A 28 -9.68 18.69 -5.03
N THR A 29 -8.36 18.53 -5.06
CA THR A 29 -7.67 17.35 -4.56
C THR A 29 -7.88 17.26 -3.05
N ARG A 30 -8.96 16.58 -2.62
CA ARG A 30 -9.11 16.16 -1.23
C ARG A 30 -7.92 15.28 -0.88
N PHE A 31 -6.97 15.85 -0.15
CA PHE A 31 -5.70 15.25 0.27
C PHE A 31 -5.81 13.77 0.68
N TRP A 32 -6.87 13.43 1.44
CA TRP A 32 -7.17 12.08 1.93
C TRP A 32 -7.54 11.05 0.84
N ASN A 33 -8.30 11.47 -0.18
CA ASN A 33 -8.60 10.58 -1.31
C ASN A 33 -7.34 10.26 -2.10
N ASP A 34 -6.45 11.24 -2.22
CA ASP A 34 -5.20 11.08 -2.95
C ASP A 34 -4.24 10.15 -2.19
N THR A 35 -4.13 10.27 -0.87
CA THR A 35 -3.27 9.38 -0.05
C THR A 35 -3.72 7.93 -0.12
N TYR A 36 -5.02 7.65 0.03
CA TYR A 36 -5.56 6.29 -0.07
C TYR A 36 -5.32 5.69 -1.46
N VAL A 37 -5.60 6.45 -2.52
CA VAL A 37 -5.39 6.00 -3.90
C VAL A 37 -3.90 5.78 -4.20
N GLN A 38 -3.02 6.65 -3.70
CA GLN A 38 -1.57 6.52 -3.83
C GLN A 38 -1.05 5.26 -3.14
N LEU A 39 -1.42 4.99 -1.88
CA LEU A 39 -1.02 3.78 -1.15
C LEU A 39 -1.40 2.48 -1.90
N LEU A 40 -2.60 2.47 -2.50
CA LEU A 40 -3.06 1.34 -3.30
C LEU A 40 -2.36 1.22 -4.65
N ARG A 41 -1.85 2.32 -5.24
CA ARG A 41 -1.07 2.33 -6.49
C ARG A 41 0.41 1.98 -6.31
N MET A 42 0.97 2.13 -5.10
CA MET A 42 2.37 1.80 -4.82
C MET A 42 2.69 0.33 -5.15
N LYS A 43 3.96 0.02 -5.46
CA LYS A 43 4.39 -1.39 -5.56
C LYS A 43 4.28 -2.06 -4.19
N TRP A 44 4.05 -3.38 -4.16
CA TRP A 44 3.93 -4.15 -2.91
C TRP A 44 5.12 -3.95 -1.95
N ARG A 45 6.35 -3.92 -2.48
CA ARG A 45 7.57 -3.71 -1.68
C ARG A 45 7.55 -2.38 -0.91
N TYR A 46 7.11 -1.30 -1.56
CA TYR A 46 7.03 0.01 -0.90
C TYR A 46 5.90 0.09 0.12
N LEU A 47 4.78 -0.59 -0.13
CA LEU A 47 3.70 -0.67 0.85
C LEU A 47 4.13 -1.42 2.12
N LEU A 48 4.82 -2.56 1.97
CA LEU A 48 5.35 -3.30 3.11
C LEU A 48 6.39 -2.50 3.87
N LEU A 49 7.31 -1.85 3.16
CA LEU A 49 8.31 -0.97 3.77
C LEU A 49 7.66 0.20 4.52
N PHE A 50 6.59 0.78 3.98
CA PHE A 50 5.82 1.81 4.65
C PHE A 50 5.22 1.33 5.99
N PHE A 51 4.61 0.13 6.03
CA PHE A 51 4.10 -0.43 7.28
C PHE A 51 5.21 -0.71 8.30
N ILE A 52 6.37 -1.22 7.85
CA ILE A 52 7.53 -1.45 8.72
C ILE A 52 8.01 -0.12 9.32
N LEU A 53 8.16 0.93 8.51
CA LEU A 53 8.62 2.23 8.99
C LEU A 53 7.63 2.86 9.99
N ILE A 54 6.33 2.77 9.72
CA ILE A 54 5.30 3.24 10.65
C ILE A 54 5.36 2.45 11.96
N PHE A 55 5.49 1.13 11.89
CA PHE A 55 5.60 0.28 13.06
C PHE A 55 6.82 0.68 13.92
N LEU A 56 7.99 0.82 13.30
CA LEU A 56 9.21 1.25 14.01
C LEU A 56 9.06 2.65 14.60
N PHE A 57 8.46 3.59 13.86
CA PHE A 57 8.23 4.96 14.31
C PHE A 57 7.31 5.01 15.53
N PHE A 58 6.17 4.33 15.50
CA PHE A 58 5.24 4.31 16.64
C PHE A 58 5.88 3.66 17.87
N ASN A 59 6.57 2.53 17.72
CA ASN A 59 7.25 1.89 18.85
C ASN A 59 8.38 2.77 19.42
N ALA A 60 9.12 3.47 18.57
CA ALA A 60 10.13 4.42 19.03
C ALA A 60 9.48 5.61 19.78
N MET A 61 8.36 6.13 19.28
CA MET A 61 7.61 7.20 19.94
C MET A 61 7.13 6.79 21.34
N PHE A 62 6.55 5.59 21.48
CA PHE A 62 6.14 5.06 22.79
C PHE A 62 7.33 4.76 23.69
N ALA A 63 8.44 4.26 23.15
CA ALA A 63 9.68 4.08 23.91
C ALA A 63 10.15 5.41 24.55
N PHE A 64 10.16 6.51 23.79
CA PHE A 64 10.47 7.83 24.34
C PHE A 64 9.46 8.29 25.39
N ALA A 65 8.17 7.98 25.23
CA ALA A 65 7.15 8.28 26.23
C ALA A 65 7.39 7.50 27.54
N TYR A 66 7.77 6.22 27.46
CA TYR A 66 8.15 5.42 28.63
C TYR A 66 9.40 5.97 29.32
N LEU A 67 10.43 6.36 28.55
CA LEU A 67 11.65 6.96 29.11
C LEU A 67 11.42 8.30 29.80
N SER A 68 10.39 9.05 29.38
CA SER A 68 10.02 10.32 30.00
C SER A 68 9.39 10.14 31.39
N ILE A 69 9.02 8.91 31.77
CA ILE A 69 8.45 8.56 33.06
C ILE A 69 9.46 7.69 33.81
N GLU A 70 10.08 8.25 34.84
CA GLU A 70 11.06 7.51 35.65
C GLU A 70 10.43 6.27 36.28
N GLY A 71 11.12 5.13 36.14
CA GLY A 71 10.69 3.86 36.73
C GLY A 71 9.41 3.28 36.12
N SER A 72 9.00 3.69 34.92
CA SER A 72 7.77 3.26 34.24
C SER A 72 7.75 1.77 33.83
N ILE A 73 8.91 1.14 33.66
CA ILE A 73 9.04 -0.26 33.25
C ILE A 73 9.84 -1.02 34.31
N ASN A 74 9.23 -2.06 34.87
CA ASN A 74 9.89 -2.99 35.78
C ASN A 74 10.90 -3.86 35.02
N LYS A 75 12.04 -4.14 35.65
CA LYS A 75 13.12 -5.01 35.12
C LYS A 75 13.76 -4.51 33.81
N ALA A 76 13.54 -3.25 33.44
CA ALA A 76 14.31 -2.56 32.40
C ALA A 76 15.53 -1.85 33.01
N GLN A 77 16.61 -1.74 32.26
CA GLN A 77 17.75 -0.90 32.64
C GLN A 77 17.31 0.59 32.65
N PRO A 78 17.58 1.34 33.73
CA PRO A 78 17.24 2.76 33.80
C PRO A 78 17.84 3.53 32.62
N GLY A 79 17.00 4.25 31.87
CA GLY A 79 17.42 5.06 30.72
C GLY A 79 17.74 4.28 29.43
N SER A 80 17.56 2.95 29.39
CA SER A 80 17.80 2.16 28.17
C SER A 80 16.68 2.33 27.16
N PHE A 81 16.97 3.00 26.04
CA PHE A 81 16.04 3.12 24.93
C PHE A 81 15.68 1.77 24.31
N LEU A 82 16.64 0.85 24.20
CA LEU A 82 16.37 -0.47 23.60
C LEU A 82 15.40 -1.28 24.46
N ASP A 83 15.52 -1.24 25.78
CA ASP A 83 14.60 -1.94 26.68
C ASP A 83 13.19 -1.36 26.58
N ALA A 84 13.07 -0.01 26.58
CA ALA A 84 11.79 0.66 26.38
C ALA A 84 11.18 0.39 25.00
N PHE A 85 12.00 0.35 23.95
CA PHE A 85 11.59 0.02 22.59
C PHE A 85 11.11 -1.43 22.49
N PHE A 86 11.83 -2.39 23.05
CA PHE A 86 11.39 -3.78 23.05
C PHE A 86 10.17 -4.03 23.92
N PHE A 87 10.01 -3.29 25.03
CA PHE A 87 8.79 -3.30 25.82
C PHE A 87 7.59 -2.78 25.01
N SER A 88 7.77 -1.67 24.30
CA SER A 88 6.76 -1.12 23.38
C SER A 88 6.42 -2.14 22.27
N VAL A 89 7.41 -2.77 21.65
CA VAL A 89 7.18 -3.83 20.66
C VAL A 89 6.38 -4.99 21.25
N GLN A 90 6.72 -5.47 22.44
CA GLN A 90 5.99 -6.55 23.10
C GLN A 90 4.54 -6.17 23.43
N THR A 91 4.31 -4.91 23.79
CA THR A 91 3.00 -4.36 24.11
C THR A 91 2.14 -4.17 22.86
N SER A 92 2.65 -3.46 21.85
CA SER A 92 1.92 -3.15 20.62
C SER A 92 1.59 -4.40 19.80
N THR A 93 2.50 -5.39 19.75
CA THR A 93 2.26 -6.66 19.07
C THR A 93 1.50 -7.68 19.92
N THR A 94 1.12 -7.31 21.14
CA THR A 94 0.45 -8.17 22.12
C THR A 94 1.19 -9.48 22.41
N ILE A 95 2.52 -9.49 22.28
CA ILE A 95 3.37 -10.64 22.63
C ILE A 95 3.44 -10.78 24.15
N GLY A 96 3.71 -9.68 24.85
CA GLY A 96 3.65 -9.61 26.32
C GLY A 96 4.38 -10.73 27.06
N TYR A 97 5.68 -10.93 26.83
CA TYR A 97 6.46 -12.02 27.47
C TYR A 97 6.41 -12.02 29.01
N GLY A 98 6.05 -10.88 29.63
CA GLY A 98 5.93 -10.73 31.09
C GLY A 98 7.26 -10.51 31.81
N GLY A 99 8.39 -10.51 31.09
CA GLY A 99 9.70 -10.18 31.63
C GLY A 99 9.84 -8.70 32.03
N MET A 100 9.25 -7.81 31.24
CA MET A 100 9.11 -6.37 31.53
C MET A 100 7.63 -6.05 31.70
N THR A 101 7.29 -5.28 32.73
CA THR A 101 5.89 -4.91 33.02
C THR A 101 5.77 -3.42 33.32
N PRO A 102 4.63 -2.78 32.98
CA PRO A 102 4.42 -1.38 33.33
C PRO A 102 4.35 -1.23 34.86
N ASN A 103 4.92 -0.16 35.37
CA ASN A 103 4.95 0.17 36.78
C ASN A 103 4.22 1.48 37.05
N GLY A 104 3.24 1.44 37.96
CA GLY A 104 2.41 2.59 38.31
C GLY A 104 1.28 2.88 37.32
N LEU A 105 0.37 3.76 37.74
CA LEU A 105 -0.86 4.06 36.99
C LEU A 105 -0.58 4.69 35.62
N VAL A 106 0.36 5.65 35.56
CA VAL A 106 0.66 6.39 34.32
C VAL A 106 1.20 5.45 33.24
N ALA A 107 2.10 4.53 33.58
CA ALA A 107 2.63 3.54 32.64
C ALA A 107 1.54 2.58 32.13
N ASN A 108 0.62 2.15 33.01
CA ASN A 108 -0.51 1.31 32.61
C ASN A 108 -1.50 2.02 31.68
N VAL A 109 -1.76 3.31 31.91
CA VAL A 109 -2.55 4.14 30.99
C VAL A 109 -1.85 4.23 29.63
N LEU A 110 -0.53 4.44 29.62
CA LEU A 110 0.25 4.51 28.38
C LEU A 110 0.22 3.19 27.60
N VAL A 111 0.38 2.05 28.28
CA VAL A 111 0.20 0.70 27.70
C VAL A 111 -1.19 0.52 27.10
N THR A 112 -2.23 1.01 27.77
CA THR A 112 -3.61 0.91 27.28
C THR A 112 -3.81 1.72 25.99
N VAL A 113 -3.28 2.94 25.95
CA VAL A 113 -3.32 3.80 24.75
C VAL A 113 -2.50 3.17 23.61
N GLU A 114 -1.34 2.61 23.92
CA GLU A 114 -0.49 1.90 22.96
C GLU A 114 -1.22 0.70 22.35
N ALA A 115 -1.81 -0.15 23.19
CA ALA A 115 -2.55 -1.33 22.73
C ALA A 115 -3.73 -0.95 21.83
N LEU A 116 -4.50 0.09 22.17
CA LEU A 116 -5.59 0.59 21.34
C LEU A 116 -5.09 1.14 19.99
N THR A 117 -3.99 1.89 20.01
CA THR A 117 -3.38 2.47 18.82
C THR A 117 -2.88 1.36 17.89
N ALA A 118 -2.21 0.34 18.44
CA ALA A 118 -1.72 -0.80 17.68
C ALA A 118 -2.88 -1.61 17.07
N LEU A 119 -3.94 -1.85 17.84
CA LEU A 119 -5.14 -2.55 17.35
C LEU A 119 -5.76 -1.84 16.14
N LEU A 120 -5.97 -0.52 16.23
CA LEU A 120 -6.50 0.28 15.13
C LEU A 120 -5.53 0.31 13.93
N GLY A 121 -4.23 0.44 14.20
CA GLY A 121 -3.19 0.42 13.18
C GLY A 121 -3.16 -0.89 12.38
N PHE A 122 -3.23 -2.03 13.06
CA PHE A 122 -3.31 -3.35 12.40
C PHE A 122 -4.60 -3.53 11.61
N ALA A 123 -5.73 -3.05 12.11
CA ALA A 123 -7.00 -3.09 11.38
C ALA A 123 -6.93 -2.29 10.07
N VAL A 124 -6.37 -1.08 10.11
CA VAL A 124 -6.16 -0.24 8.91
C VAL A 124 -5.17 -0.90 7.94
N ALA A 125 -4.04 -1.39 8.43
CA ALA A 125 -3.05 -2.06 7.59
C ALA A 125 -3.64 -3.28 6.87
N THR A 126 -4.39 -4.12 7.61
CA THR A 126 -5.08 -5.30 7.06
C THR A 126 -6.11 -4.89 6.01
N GLY A 127 -6.93 -3.87 6.30
CA GLY A 127 -7.91 -3.34 5.35
C GLY A 127 -7.27 -2.82 4.06
N LEU A 128 -6.15 -2.11 4.14
CA LEU A 128 -5.40 -1.63 2.98
C LEU A 128 -4.80 -2.77 2.16
N VAL A 129 -4.23 -3.78 2.82
CA VAL A 129 -3.70 -4.98 2.17
C VAL A 129 -4.82 -5.71 1.43
N PHE A 130 -5.96 -5.92 2.08
CA PHE A 130 -7.13 -6.54 1.47
C PHE A 130 -7.66 -5.72 0.28
N ALA A 131 -7.82 -4.41 0.43
CA ALA A 131 -8.27 -3.52 -0.64
C ALA A 131 -7.32 -3.56 -1.85
N LYS A 132 -6.02 -3.69 -1.61
CA LYS A 132 -5.02 -3.81 -2.68
C LYS A 132 -5.05 -5.17 -3.38
N PHE A 133 -5.21 -6.25 -2.63
CA PHE A 133 -5.37 -7.60 -3.19
C PHE A 133 -6.64 -7.72 -4.03
N SER A 134 -7.73 -7.09 -3.60
CA SER A 134 -9.03 -7.11 -4.29
C SER A 134 -9.08 -6.27 -5.57
N ARG A 135 -8.00 -5.56 -5.95
CA ARG A 135 -7.97 -4.80 -7.20
C ARG A 135 -7.88 -5.75 -8.41
N PRO A 136 -8.90 -5.78 -9.28
CA PRO A 136 -8.88 -6.64 -10.45
C PRO A 136 -7.82 -6.14 -11.45
N THR A 137 -6.77 -6.91 -11.68
CA THR A 137 -5.88 -6.68 -12.83
C THR A 137 -6.49 -7.39 -14.05
N GLY A 138 -7.39 -6.71 -14.75
CA GLY A 138 -7.89 -7.19 -16.04
C GLY A 138 -6.73 -7.25 -17.04
N ARG A 139 -6.44 -8.45 -17.55
CA ARG A 139 -5.47 -8.63 -18.64
C ARG A 139 -6.24 -8.92 -19.92
N ILE A 140 -6.69 -7.86 -20.57
CA ILE A 140 -7.39 -7.93 -21.86
C ILE A 140 -6.36 -7.69 -22.95
N LEU A 141 -6.22 -8.65 -23.85
CA LEU A 141 -5.38 -8.53 -25.04
C LEU A 141 -6.26 -8.12 -26.22
N TYR A 142 -5.79 -7.16 -27.00
CA TYR A 142 -6.46 -6.66 -28.21
C TYR A 142 -5.74 -7.16 -29.47
N SER A 143 -6.47 -7.34 -30.57
CA SER A 143 -5.86 -7.65 -31.86
C SER A 143 -5.06 -6.48 -32.42
N ASP A 144 -3.85 -6.75 -32.93
CA ASP A 144 -2.97 -5.75 -33.57
C ASP A 144 -3.60 -5.00 -34.75
N ARG A 145 -4.61 -5.59 -35.39
CA ARG A 145 -5.27 -5.08 -36.60
C ARG A 145 -6.77 -5.11 -36.42
N ALA A 146 -7.42 -4.02 -36.81
CA ALA A 146 -8.85 -3.97 -37.05
C ALA A 146 -9.12 -4.12 -38.56
N LEU A 147 -10.29 -4.65 -38.90
CA LEU A 147 -10.71 -4.93 -40.28
C LEU A 147 -12.03 -4.21 -40.56
N ILE A 148 -12.19 -3.72 -41.78
CA ILE A 148 -13.49 -3.33 -42.32
C ILE A 148 -13.91 -4.46 -43.26
N THR A 149 -14.99 -5.15 -42.92
CA THR A 149 -15.51 -6.28 -43.71
C THR A 149 -17.02 -6.22 -43.78
N LYS A 150 -17.65 -6.89 -44.74
CA LYS A 150 -19.11 -7.05 -44.73
C LYS A 150 -19.51 -8.24 -43.87
N ARG A 151 -20.46 -8.06 -42.96
CA ARG A 151 -21.14 -9.13 -42.23
C ARG A 151 -22.64 -9.01 -42.52
N ASN A 152 -23.23 -10.05 -43.12
CA ASN A 152 -24.62 -10.03 -43.60
C ASN A 152 -24.93 -8.86 -44.55
N GLY A 153 -24.02 -8.56 -45.48
CA GLY A 153 -24.17 -7.48 -46.46
C GLY A 153 -23.87 -6.07 -45.95
N VAL A 154 -23.80 -5.87 -44.62
CA VAL A 154 -23.54 -4.56 -44.00
C VAL A 154 -22.05 -4.39 -43.71
N PRO A 155 -21.42 -3.26 -44.07
CA PRO A 155 -20.04 -2.97 -43.69
C PRO A 155 -19.89 -2.82 -42.17
N CYS A 156 -19.00 -3.62 -41.59
CA CYS A 156 -18.71 -3.68 -40.16
C CYS A 156 -17.22 -3.41 -39.91
N PHE A 157 -16.95 -2.63 -38.88
CA PHE A 157 -15.62 -2.47 -38.29
C PHE A 157 -15.44 -3.53 -37.19
N VAL A 158 -14.41 -4.37 -37.31
CA VAL A 158 -14.21 -5.54 -36.45
C VAL A 158 -12.79 -5.55 -35.88
N PHE A 159 -12.66 -5.83 -34.59
CA PHE A 159 -11.41 -6.14 -33.91
C PHE A 159 -11.66 -7.25 -32.86
N ARG A 160 -10.62 -7.96 -32.45
CA ARG A 160 -10.72 -9.05 -31.48
C ARG A 160 -10.16 -8.62 -30.13
N LEU A 161 -10.74 -9.19 -29.09
CA LEU A 161 -10.33 -9.05 -27.71
C LEU A 161 -10.40 -10.41 -27.04
N THR A 162 -9.42 -10.72 -26.20
CA THR A 162 -9.37 -11.97 -25.44
C THR A 162 -9.01 -11.69 -24.00
N ASN A 163 -9.53 -12.51 -23.09
CA ASN A 163 -9.10 -12.51 -21.70
C ASN A 163 -7.83 -13.37 -21.60
N GLU A 164 -6.73 -12.79 -21.14
CA GLU A 164 -5.46 -13.51 -20.96
C GLU A 164 -5.51 -14.44 -19.73
N ARG A 165 -6.52 -14.32 -18.87
CA ARG A 165 -6.74 -15.26 -17.76
C ARG A 165 -7.60 -16.44 -18.23
N GLN A 166 -6.99 -17.62 -18.32
CA GLN A 166 -7.68 -18.92 -18.28
C GLN A 166 -7.92 -19.32 -16.82
#